data_AF-A0A2V6U1D4-F1
#
_entry.id   AF-A0A2V6U1D4-F1
#
_cell.length_a   1.000
_cell.length_b   1.000
_cell.length_c   1.000
_cell.angle_alpha   90.00
_cell.angle_beta   90.00
_cell.angle_gamma   90.00
#
_symmetry.space_group_name_H-M   'P 1'
#
loop_
_entity.id
_entity.type
_entity.pdbx_description
1 polymer ?
#
loop_
_entity_poly.entity_id
_entity_poly.type
_entity_poly.pdbx_seq_one_letter_code
_entity_poly.pdbx_strand_id
1 'polypeptide(L)'
;RMDRAAPEAPAPGHLRRRGAEPRAVAPVSSRVSGAAGSSAAADGTTHIAAIDREGNMICLTPSGGVFRKSAFAPELGCTLSTRSEMFVLEDGHPNALVPGKRPRTTLINYLICENGVPTTTVGCPGGDDQAQADLQLVLNLLVFGMNPQQAVEAPRFSTQTLVNSFYPRVYKPGQLNVEPGIAESTRAELRALGHAVSEIGACGIGAVVTRRDPESGALSAGADPRRPTYALAW
;
A
#
# COMPACT_ATOMS: atom_id res chain seq x y z
N ARG A 1 10.89 9.90 -21.10
CA ARG A 1 12.12 9.22 -21.56
C ARG A 1 12.45 8.19 -20.46
N MET A 2 12.67 6.91 -20.78
CA MET A 2 12.78 5.83 -19.77
C MET A 2 14.09 5.84 -18.97
N ASP A 3 14.98 6.80 -19.24
CA ASP A 3 16.33 6.97 -18.68
C ASP A 3 16.39 7.97 -17.51
N ARG A 4 15.27 8.58 -17.10
CA ARG A 4 15.20 9.59 -16.04
C ARG A 4 13.94 9.42 -15.18
N ALA A 5 14.02 9.84 -13.93
CA ALA A 5 12.87 9.92 -13.04
C ALA A 5 11.80 10.87 -13.60
N ALA A 6 10.54 10.45 -13.56
CA ALA A 6 9.41 11.33 -13.81
C ALA A 6 9.13 12.16 -12.54
N PRO A 7 9.17 13.50 -12.62
CA PRO A 7 8.97 14.35 -11.45
C PRO A 7 7.49 14.40 -11.02
N GLU A 8 6.57 14.03 -11.92
CA GLU A 8 5.14 14.19 -11.73
C GLU A 8 4.36 12.88 -11.84
N ALA A 9 3.18 12.85 -11.23
CA ALA A 9 2.27 11.73 -11.31
C ALA A 9 1.93 11.48 -12.79
N PRO A 10 1.93 10.22 -13.26
CA PRO A 10 1.49 9.93 -14.62
C PRO A 10 0.02 10.34 -14.77
N ALA A 11 -0.33 10.82 -15.96
CA ALA A 11 -1.72 11.11 -16.28
C ALA A 11 -2.59 9.85 -16.08
N PRO A 12 -3.86 9.99 -15.65
CA PRO A 12 -4.70 8.85 -15.35
C PRO A 12 -4.82 7.88 -16.53
N GLY A 13 -4.57 6.60 -16.27
CA GLY A 13 -4.65 5.56 -17.28
C GLY A 13 -6.10 5.25 -17.70
N HIS A 14 -6.30 4.87 -18.97
CA HIS A 14 -7.58 4.38 -19.46
C HIS A 14 -7.74 2.88 -19.21
N LEU A 15 -8.38 2.50 -18.10
CA LEU A 15 -8.59 1.09 -17.70
C LEU A 15 -9.24 0.20 -18.79
N ARG A 16 -10.03 0.79 -19.70
CA ARG A 16 -10.71 0.06 -20.81
C ARG A 16 -9.95 0.05 -22.13
N ARG A 17 -8.85 0.79 -22.25
CA ARG A 17 -8.00 0.83 -23.45
C ARG A 17 -6.55 0.78 -23.01
N ARG A 18 -6.02 -0.44 -22.82
CA ARG A 18 -4.57 -0.61 -22.74
C ARG A 18 -3.95 0.00 -24.02
N GLY A 19 -3.12 1.02 -23.86
CA GLY A 19 -2.46 1.72 -24.98
C GLY A 19 -3.14 2.99 -25.51
N ALA A 20 -4.20 3.51 -24.89
CA ALA A 20 -4.71 4.84 -25.25
C ALA A 20 -3.88 5.96 -24.59
N GLU A 21 -3.61 7.02 -25.35
CA GLU A 21 -2.92 8.23 -24.88
C GLU A 21 -3.60 8.79 -23.62
N PRO A 22 -2.83 9.11 -22.56
CA PRO A 22 -3.38 9.65 -21.33
C PRO A 22 -4.11 10.97 -21.57
N ARG A 23 -5.30 11.12 -21.02
CA ARG A 23 -5.98 12.42 -21.03
C ARG A 23 -5.44 13.27 -19.89
N ALA A 24 -4.93 14.46 -20.21
CA ALA A 24 -4.50 15.43 -19.20
C ALA A 24 -5.69 15.76 -18.27
N VAL A 25 -5.52 15.47 -16.99
CA VAL A 25 -6.43 15.95 -15.94
C VAL A 25 -5.74 17.16 -15.33
N ALA A 26 -6.46 18.28 -15.24
CA ALA A 26 -5.93 19.49 -14.64
C ALA A 26 -5.47 19.18 -13.21
N PRO A 27 -4.31 19.71 -12.77
CA PRO A 27 -3.88 19.55 -11.40
C PRO A 27 -4.96 20.11 -10.47
N VAL A 28 -5.45 19.28 -9.56
CA VAL A 28 -6.36 19.73 -8.50
C VAL A 28 -5.57 20.72 -7.64
N SER A 29 -5.88 22.00 -7.77
CA SER A 29 -5.26 23.07 -6.99
C SER A 29 -5.73 22.99 -5.54
N SER A 30 -5.02 22.24 -4.70
CA SER A 30 -5.16 22.35 -3.26
C SER A 30 -4.14 23.36 -2.73
N ARG A 31 -4.55 24.62 -2.55
CA ARG A 31 -3.80 25.56 -1.73
C ARG A 31 -3.89 25.08 -0.28
N VAL A 32 -2.82 24.46 0.22
CA VAL A 32 -2.67 24.11 1.63
C VAL A 32 -1.54 24.97 2.21
N SER A 33 -1.91 25.89 3.09
CA SER A 33 -0.98 26.64 3.93
C SER A 33 -0.21 25.66 4.82
N GLY A 34 1.11 25.74 4.78
CA GLY A 34 2.00 24.82 5.49
C GLY A 34 1.83 24.88 7.00
N ALA A 35 1.58 23.72 7.60
CA ALA A 35 2.06 23.38 8.92
C ALA A 35 2.80 22.04 8.78
N ALA A 36 4.12 22.09 8.98
CA ALA A 36 4.96 20.91 9.04
C ALA A 36 4.65 20.16 10.35
N GLY A 37 3.61 19.34 10.33
CA GLY A 37 3.35 18.32 11.35
C GLY A 37 3.95 17.00 10.89
N SER A 38 4.57 16.26 11.81
CA SER A 38 5.06 14.89 11.61
C SER A 38 4.14 14.10 10.69
N SER A 39 4.69 13.43 9.68
CA SER A 39 3.93 12.51 8.82
C SER A 39 3.17 11.54 9.72
N ALA A 40 1.87 11.77 9.90
CA ALA A 40 1.04 10.91 10.71
C ALA A 40 1.14 9.53 10.07
N ALA A 41 1.79 8.59 10.76
CA ALA A 41 1.90 7.23 10.30
C ALA A 41 0.51 6.77 9.84
N ALA A 42 0.45 6.12 8.67
CA ALA A 42 -0.76 5.50 8.16
C ALA A 42 -1.16 4.38 9.12
N ASP A 43 -1.91 4.74 10.15
CA ASP A 43 -2.35 3.86 11.23
C ASP A 43 -3.80 3.42 11.01
N GLY A 44 -4.28 2.56 11.91
CA GLY A 44 -5.67 2.08 11.87
C GLY A 44 -5.97 1.01 10.84
N THR A 45 -4.97 0.55 10.09
CA THR A 45 -5.11 -0.57 9.17
C THR A 45 -4.35 -1.76 9.74
N THR A 46 -5.02 -2.91 9.77
CA THR A 46 -4.42 -4.19 10.09
C THR A 46 -4.60 -5.14 8.92
N HIS A 47 -3.75 -6.16 8.85
CA HIS A 47 -3.86 -7.22 7.86
C HIS A 47 -3.84 -8.57 8.58
N ILE A 48 -4.70 -9.47 8.15
CA ILE A 48 -4.92 -10.79 8.74
C ILE A 48 -5.01 -11.77 7.58
N ALA A 49 -4.22 -12.84 7.68
CA ALA A 49 -4.25 -13.94 6.74
C ALA A 49 -4.17 -15.27 7.49
N ALA A 50 -4.83 -16.29 6.95
CA ALA A 50 -4.74 -17.66 7.46
C ALA A 50 -5.01 -18.66 6.34
N ILE A 51 -4.41 -19.83 6.47
CA ILE A 51 -4.67 -21.02 5.66
C ILE A 51 -4.93 -22.17 6.62
N ASP A 52 -6.01 -22.91 6.42
CA ASP A 52 -6.30 -24.11 7.23
C ASP A 52 -5.78 -25.39 6.58
N ARG A 53 -5.90 -26.51 7.30
CA ARG A 53 -5.49 -27.84 6.83
C ARG A 53 -6.23 -28.33 5.57
N GLU A 54 -7.42 -27.79 5.31
CA GLU A 54 -8.26 -28.16 4.16
C GLU A 54 -7.93 -27.29 2.93
N GLY A 55 -7.09 -26.26 3.10
CA GLY A 55 -6.69 -25.33 2.06
C GLY A 55 -7.62 -24.12 1.94
N ASN A 56 -8.54 -23.89 2.87
CA ASN A 56 -9.32 -22.66 2.90
C ASN A 56 -8.38 -21.50 3.27
N MET A 57 -8.53 -20.37 2.58
CA MET A 57 -7.68 -19.19 2.77
C MET A 57 -8.53 -17.95 3.07
N ILE A 58 -8.08 -17.14 4.03
CA ILE A 58 -8.61 -15.80 4.28
C ILE A 58 -7.51 -14.77 4.10
N CYS A 59 -7.85 -13.61 3.54
CA CYS A 59 -6.94 -12.50 3.30
C CYS A 59 -7.71 -11.19 3.48
N LEU A 60 -7.49 -10.52 4.62
CA LEU A 60 -8.32 -9.43 5.10
C LEU A 60 -7.47 -8.22 5.51
N THR A 61 -7.83 -7.03 5.04
CA THR A 61 -7.23 -5.76 5.47
C THR A 61 -8.28 -4.84 6.10
N PRO A 62 -8.76 -5.13 7.32
CA PRO A 62 -9.72 -4.28 8.00
C PRO A 62 -9.07 -2.99 8.51
N SER A 63 -9.85 -1.91 8.55
CA SER A 63 -9.35 -0.59 8.88
C SER A 63 -10.45 0.40 9.25
N GLY A 64 -10.06 1.49 9.91
CA GLY A 64 -10.94 2.57 10.34
C GLY A 64 -10.99 2.71 11.86
N GLY A 65 -11.73 3.70 12.36
CA GLY A 65 -11.92 3.88 13.80
C GLY A 65 -10.64 4.22 14.57
N VAL A 66 -9.71 4.98 13.99
CA VAL A 66 -8.51 5.37 14.74
C VAL A 66 -8.84 6.47 15.74
N PHE A 67 -8.62 6.21 17.03
CA PHE A 67 -8.92 7.13 18.13
C PHE A 67 -8.47 8.58 17.88
N ARG A 68 -7.25 8.82 17.39
CA ARG A 68 -6.72 10.19 17.25
C ARG A 68 -7.49 11.08 16.26
N LYS A 69 -8.25 10.49 15.32
CA LYS A 69 -8.92 11.22 14.23
C LYS A 69 -10.42 10.91 14.12
N SER A 70 -10.93 10.04 14.96
CA SER A 70 -12.29 9.52 14.88
C SER A 70 -13.14 10.03 16.03
N ALA A 71 -14.40 10.32 15.76
CA ALA A 71 -15.36 10.55 16.82
C ALA A 71 -15.56 9.24 17.61
N PHE A 72 -15.47 9.32 18.94
CA PHE A 72 -15.75 8.22 19.85
C PHE A 72 -17.25 8.18 20.16
N ALA A 73 -17.84 6.98 20.12
CA ALA A 73 -19.22 6.71 20.52
C ALA A 73 -19.21 6.00 21.90
N PRO A 74 -19.37 6.72 23.01
CA PRO A 74 -19.22 6.17 24.37
C PRO A 74 -20.12 4.98 24.66
N GLU A 75 -21.35 5.01 24.15
CA GLU A 75 -22.36 3.98 24.37
C GLU A 75 -22.02 2.67 23.65
N LEU A 76 -21.20 2.74 22.59
CA LEU A 76 -20.76 1.58 21.81
C LEU A 76 -19.33 1.14 22.14
N GLY A 77 -18.57 1.96 22.86
CA GLY A 77 -17.17 1.70 23.18
C GLY A 77 -16.24 1.69 21.96
N CYS A 78 -16.66 2.29 20.84
CA CYS A 78 -15.92 2.28 19.59
C CYS A 78 -15.91 3.64 18.89
N THR A 79 -15.13 3.74 17.83
CA THR A 79 -14.86 4.96 17.07
C THR A 79 -15.42 4.85 15.66
N LEU A 80 -15.91 5.97 15.13
CA LEU A 80 -16.42 6.02 13.77
C LEU A 80 -15.30 6.03 12.73
N SER A 81 -15.53 5.43 11.56
CA SER A 81 -14.56 5.47 10.47
C SER A 81 -14.42 6.86 9.86
N THR A 82 -13.19 7.28 9.58
CA THR A 82 -12.90 8.53 8.85
C THR A 82 -12.76 8.34 7.34
N ARG A 83 -13.12 7.17 6.79
CA ARG A 83 -12.82 6.82 5.39
C ARG A 83 -13.35 7.82 4.36
N SER A 84 -14.42 8.54 4.68
CA SER A 84 -14.97 9.60 3.85
C SER A 84 -13.97 10.71 3.53
N GLU A 85 -12.89 10.86 4.30
CA GLU A 85 -11.78 11.79 3.98
C GLU A 85 -11.19 11.54 2.58
N MET A 86 -11.32 10.31 2.06
CA MET A 86 -10.78 9.93 0.77
C MET A 86 -11.62 10.44 -0.42
N PHE A 87 -12.83 10.96 -0.23
CA PHE A 87 -13.61 11.59 -1.29
C PHE A 87 -12.98 12.88 -1.81
N VAL A 88 -13.11 13.13 -3.10
CA VAL A 88 -12.75 14.39 -3.74
C VAL A 88 -13.96 15.32 -3.72
N LEU A 89 -13.79 16.56 -3.30
CA LEU A 89 -14.85 17.58 -3.26
C LEU A 89 -14.89 18.36 -4.58
N GLU A 90 -14.95 17.63 -5.69
CA GLU A 90 -15.03 18.17 -7.04
C GLU A 90 -16.10 17.39 -7.80
N ASP A 91 -17.10 18.11 -8.30
CA ASP A 91 -18.19 17.52 -9.07
C ASP A 91 -17.67 16.89 -10.36
N GLY A 92 -18.24 15.74 -10.72
CA GLY A 92 -17.81 14.98 -11.90
C GLY A 92 -16.54 14.14 -11.70
N HIS A 93 -15.79 14.30 -10.61
CA HIS A 93 -14.65 13.42 -10.32
C HIS A 93 -15.13 11.97 -10.09
N PRO A 94 -14.44 10.92 -10.59
CA PRO A 94 -14.85 9.52 -10.38
C PRO A 94 -14.97 9.12 -8.90
N ASN A 95 -14.24 9.82 -8.03
CA ASN A 95 -14.30 9.69 -6.58
C ASN A 95 -14.95 10.92 -5.89
N ALA A 96 -15.89 11.61 -6.54
CA ALA A 96 -16.68 12.68 -5.94
C ALA A 96 -17.53 12.17 -4.75
N LEU A 97 -17.76 13.02 -3.75
CA LEU A 97 -18.65 12.77 -2.62
C LEU A 97 -20.12 12.79 -3.08
N VAL A 98 -20.77 11.63 -3.01
CA VAL A 98 -22.18 11.46 -3.41
C VAL A 98 -22.91 10.59 -2.38
N PRO A 99 -24.15 10.90 -1.99
CA PRO A 99 -24.92 10.07 -1.06
C PRO A 99 -24.98 8.60 -1.47
N GLY A 100 -24.81 7.68 -0.51
CA GLY A 100 -24.84 6.23 -0.73
C GLY A 100 -23.62 5.64 -1.45
N LYS A 101 -22.70 6.46 -1.95
CA LYS A 101 -21.46 6.00 -2.59
C LYS A 101 -20.42 5.63 -1.54
N ARG A 102 -19.62 4.59 -1.83
CA ARG A 102 -18.41 4.28 -1.05
C ARG A 102 -17.22 5.08 -1.61
N PRO A 103 -16.36 5.67 -0.76
CA PRO A 103 -15.15 6.31 -1.24
C PRO A 103 -14.21 5.25 -1.85
N ARG A 104 -13.39 5.66 -2.82
CA ARG A 104 -12.19 4.89 -3.19
C ARG A 104 -11.39 4.67 -1.92
N THR A 105 -11.06 3.42 -1.65
CA THR A 105 -10.28 3.03 -0.48
C THR A 105 -8.88 2.58 -0.88
N THR A 106 -7.95 2.70 0.06
CA THR A 106 -6.60 2.13 -0.06
C THR A 106 -6.55 0.65 0.34
N LEU A 107 -7.60 0.11 0.98
CA LEU A 107 -7.62 -1.26 1.46
C LEU A 107 -7.58 -2.23 0.28
N ILE A 108 -6.52 -3.03 0.23
CA ILE A 108 -6.25 -4.00 -0.83
C ILE A 108 -5.66 -5.26 -0.20
N ASN A 109 -5.85 -6.38 -0.90
CA ASN A 109 -5.42 -7.72 -0.54
C ASN A 109 -5.20 -8.49 -1.83
N TYR A 110 -4.29 -9.46 -1.80
CA TYR A 110 -3.99 -10.31 -2.95
C TYR A 110 -4.11 -11.78 -2.55
N LEU A 111 -4.73 -12.54 -3.45
CA LEU A 111 -4.75 -13.99 -3.44
C LEU A 111 -4.10 -14.43 -4.76
N ILE A 112 -2.96 -15.09 -4.66
CA ILE A 112 -2.21 -15.57 -5.81
C ILE A 112 -2.68 -16.99 -6.13
N CYS A 113 -3.00 -17.21 -7.40
CA CYS A 113 -3.34 -18.53 -7.91
C CYS A 113 -2.24 -19.03 -8.84
N GLU A 114 -1.69 -20.21 -8.55
CA GLU A 114 -0.75 -20.93 -9.40
C GLU A 114 -1.53 -22.03 -10.13
N ASN A 115 -1.51 -22.01 -11.48
CA ASN A 115 -2.28 -22.94 -12.31
C ASN A 115 -3.78 -23.00 -11.96
N GLY A 116 -4.37 -21.85 -11.58
CA GLY A 116 -5.77 -21.74 -11.21
C GLY A 116 -6.10 -22.16 -9.77
N VAL A 117 -5.11 -22.61 -9.00
CA VAL A 117 -5.27 -23.02 -7.59
C VAL A 117 -4.75 -21.92 -6.68
N PRO A 118 -5.54 -21.41 -5.70
CA PRO A 118 -5.03 -20.47 -4.71
C PRO A 118 -3.90 -21.09 -3.88
N THR A 119 -2.76 -20.42 -3.82
CA THR A 119 -1.59 -20.90 -3.05
C THR A 119 -1.14 -19.90 -2.00
N THR A 120 -1.30 -18.60 -2.24
CA THR A 120 -0.64 -17.58 -1.43
C THR A 120 -1.53 -16.38 -1.17
N THR A 121 -1.56 -15.91 0.07
CA THR A 121 -2.16 -14.63 0.45
C THR A 121 -1.07 -13.59 0.65
N VAL A 122 -1.28 -12.37 0.16
CA VAL A 122 -0.37 -11.24 0.36
C VAL A 122 -1.18 -10.02 0.75
N GLY A 123 -0.74 -9.32 1.78
CA GLY A 123 -1.23 -7.99 2.08
C GLY A 123 -0.39 -7.28 3.13
N CYS A 124 -0.43 -5.96 3.04
CA CYS A 124 0.29 -5.06 3.93
C CYS A 124 -0.60 -3.87 4.27
N PRO A 125 -0.66 -3.44 5.53
CA PRO A 125 -1.14 -2.11 5.91
C PRO A 125 -0.21 -0.98 5.45
N GLY A 126 -0.73 0.25 5.36
CA GLY A 126 0.11 1.41 5.05
C GLY A 126 -0.50 2.47 4.13
N GLY A 127 -1.83 2.53 3.98
CA GLY A 127 -2.43 3.58 3.16
C GLY A 127 -2.06 3.45 1.68
N ASP A 128 -1.50 4.50 1.08
CA ASP A 128 -1.10 4.49 -0.34
C ASP A 128 0.16 3.65 -0.60
N ASP A 129 0.91 3.28 0.44
CA ASP A 129 2.06 2.39 0.29
C ASP A 129 1.64 0.93 0.12
N GLN A 130 0.39 0.54 0.44
CA GLN A 130 -0.08 -0.86 0.40
C GLN A 130 0.13 -1.49 -0.98
N ALA A 131 -0.41 -0.88 -2.03
CA ALA A 131 -0.28 -1.41 -3.39
C ALA A 131 1.18 -1.47 -3.86
N GLN A 132 2.04 -0.57 -3.37
CA GLN A 132 3.45 -0.52 -3.73
C GLN A 132 4.25 -1.61 -3.00
N ALA A 133 4.00 -1.77 -1.71
CA ALA A 133 4.58 -2.82 -0.88
C ALA A 133 4.12 -4.21 -1.36
N ASP A 134 2.83 -4.39 -1.60
CA ASP A 134 2.26 -5.66 -2.05
C ASP A 134 2.79 -6.06 -3.42
N LEU A 135 3.01 -5.12 -4.34
CA LEU A 135 3.68 -5.42 -5.61
C LEU A 135 5.08 -5.98 -5.39
N GLN A 136 5.87 -5.37 -4.51
CA GLN A 136 7.22 -5.86 -4.19
C GLN A 136 7.17 -7.23 -3.51
N LEU A 137 6.22 -7.46 -2.60
CA LEU A 137 6.01 -8.77 -1.96
C LEU A 137 5.68 -9.85 -3.01
N VAL A 138 4.77 -9.56 -3.94
CA VAL A 138 4.42 -10.47 -5.04
C VAL A 138 5.64 -10.76 -5.92
N LEU A 139 6.44 -9.76 -6.27
CA LEU A 139 7.67 -9.95 -7.05
C LEU A 139 8.71 -10.78 -6.29
N ASN A 140 8.89 -10.53 -4.99
CA ASN A 140 9.78 -11.31 -4.12
C ASN A 140 9.42 -12.80 -4.13
N LEU A 141 8.13 -13.11 -4.03
CA LEU A 141 7.63 -14.49 -4.05
C LEU A 141 7.75 -15.12 -5.44
N LEU A 142 7.23 -14.46 -6.49
CA LEU A 142 7.02 -15.07 -7.80
C LEU A 142 8.21 -14.93 -8.77
N VAL A 143 8.98 -13.86 -8.65
CA VAL A 143 10.11 -13.57 -9.56
C VAL A 143 11.44 -13.91 -8.90
N PHE A 144 11.60 -13.55 -7.63
CA PHE A 144 12.86 -13.78 -6.90
C PHE A 144 12.87 -15.08 -6.08
N GLY A 145 11.78 -15.84 -6.10
CA GLY A 145 11.71 -17.17 -5.46
C GLY A 145 11.89 -17.15 -3.94
N MET A 146 11.61 -16.01 -3.30
CA MET A 146 11.75 -15.86 -1.85
C MET A 146 10.64 -16.62 -1.13
N ASN A 147 10.96 -17.18 0.04
CA ASN A 147 9.94 -17.71 0.94
C ASN A 147 9.12 -16.57 1.61
N PRO A 148 7.99 -16.86 2.30
CA PRO A 148 7.17 -15.83 2.92
C PRO A 148 7.92 -14.87 3.85
N GLN A 149 8.84 -15.37 4.70
CA GLN A 149 9.58 -14.52 5.64
C GLN A 149 10.62 -13.65 4.92
N GLN A 150 11.36 -14.23 3.98
CA GLN A 150 12.32 -13.49 3.16
C GLN A 150 11.61 -12.37 2.37
N ALA A 151 10.43 -12.65 1.82
CA ALA A 151 9.67 -11.68 1.06
C ALA A 151 9.24 -10.47 1.90
N VAL A 152 8.76 -10.69 3.14
CA VAL A 152 8.34 -9.58 4.04
C VAL A 152 9.52 -8.81 4.64
N GLU A 153 10.67 -9.44 4.84
CA GLU A 153 11.86 -8.78 5.38
C GLU A 153 12.62 -7.96 4.35
N ALA A 154 12.56 -8.35 3.08
CA ALA A 154 13.23 -7.65 1.99
C ALA A 154 13.00 -6.12 2.04
N PRO A 155 14.05 -5.29 1.89
CA PRO A 155 13.93 -3.84 1.90
C PRO A 155 13.01 -3.34 0.79
N ARG A 156 12.11 -2.41 1.13
CA ARG A 156 11.12 -1.84 0.20
C ARG A 156 11.39 -0.38 -0.14
N PHE A 157 10.75 0.08 -1.20
CA PHE A 157 10.66 1.49 -1.58
C PHE A 157 9.22 1.89 -1.90
N SER A 158 8.92 3.20 -1.88
CA SER A 158 7.62 3.75 -2.29
C SER A 158 7.77 5.13 -2.91
N THR A 159 7.10 5.39 -4.03
CA THR A 159 7.01 6.74 -4.58
C THR A 159 5.93 7.54 -3.87
N GLN A 160 6.23 8.81 -3.62
CA GLN A 160 5.30 9.81 -3.10
C GLN A 160 4.85 10.81 -4.18
N THR A 161 5.17 10.50 -5.44
CA THR A 161 4.76 11.23 -6.65
C THR A 161 3.31 10.88 -7.02
N LEU A 162 2.41 10.83 -6.02
CA LEU A 162 0.98 10.60 -6.15
C LEU A 162 0.26 11.47 -5.11
N VAL A 163 -0.94 11.97 -5.44
CA VAL A 163 -1.75 12.72 -4.47
C VAL A 163 -2.23 11.76 -3.38
N ASN A 164 -1.83 12.03 -2.13
CA ASN A 164 -2.14 11.16 -1.01
C ASN A 164 -3.66 11.05 -0.75
N SER A 165 -4.10 9.85 -0.37
CA SER A 165 -5.48 9.52 -0.06
C SER A 165 -6.01 10.20 1.20
N PHE A 166 -5.13 10.44 2.18
CA PHE A 166 -5.47 10.95 3.50
C PHE A 166 -5.32 12.46 3.54
N TYR A 167 -6.13 13.14 4.36
CA TYR A 167 -5.99 14.58 4.58
C TYR A 167 -4.59 14.91 5.19
N PRO A 168 -3.89 15.98 4.76
CA PRO A 168 -4.30 17.05 3.84
C PRO A 168 -3.93 16.80 2.36
N ARG A 169 -3.85 15.52 1.94
CA ARG A 169 -3.57 15.08 0.55
C ARG A 169 -2.23 15.55 0.01
N VAL A 170 -1.21 15.48 0.87
CA VAL A 170 0.16 15.89 0.54
C VAL A 170 0.63 15.20 -0.74
N TYR A 171 1.16 15.99 -1.67
CA TYR A 171 1.77 15.52 -2.91
C TYR A 171 3.24 15.91 -2.90
N LYS A 172 4.14 14.95 -3.15
CA LYS A 172 5.59 15.18 -3.11
C LYS A 172 6.22 14.77 -4.44
N PRO A 173 6.25 15.69 -5.43
CA PRO A 173 6.80 15.45 -6.76
C PRO A 173 8.23 14.87 -6.70
N GLY A 174 8.48 13.81 -7.47
CA GLY A 174 9.78 13.16 -7.61
C GLY A 174 10.30 12.43 -6.37
N GLN A 175 9.60 12.47 -5.23
CA GLN A 175 10.06 11.82 -4.01
C GLN A 175 9.94 10.30 -4.08
N LEU A 176 11.05 9.64 -3.77
CA LEU A 176 11.16 8.19 -3.64
C LEU A 176 11.64 7.87 -2.23
N ASN A 177 10.76 7.27 -1.44
CA ASN A 177 11.11 6.75 -0.14
C ASN A 177 11.80 5.40 -0.29
N VAL A 178 12.86 5.16 0.48
CA VAL A 178 13.63 3.92 0.49
C VAL A 178 13.89 3.49 1.93
N GLU A 179 13.90 2.19 2.18
CA GLU A 179 14.29 1.63 3.47
C GLU A 179 15.82 1.52 3.62
N PRO A 180 16.35 1.52 4.86
CA PRO A 180 17.80 1.53 5.11
C PRO A 180 18.55 0.32 4.52
N GLY A 181 17.87 -0.82 4.34
CA GLY A 181 18.46 -2.03 3.77
C GLY A 181 18.79 -1.95 2.28
N ILE A 182 18.32 -0.92 1.56
CA ILE A 182 18.73 -0.67 0.18
C ILE A 182 20.13 -0.05 0.19
N ALA A 183 21.07 -0.59 -0.58
CA ALA A 183 22.46 -0.12 -0.58
C ALA A 183 22.60 1.34 -1.02
N GLU A 184 23.55 2.07 -0.42
CA GLU A 184 23.79 3.49 -0.76
C GLU A 184 24.23 3.68 -2.22
N SER A 185 24.92 2.71 -2.82
CA SER A 185 25.24 2.74 -4.27
C SER A 185 23.97 2.80 -5.12
N THR A 186 22.99 1.94 -4.84
CA THR A 186 21.68 1.96 -5.50
C THR A 186 20.94 3.29 -5.27
N ARG A 187 20.99 3.81 -4.04
CA ARG A 187 20.39 5.12 -3.72
C ARG A 187 21.04 6.26 -4.51
N ALA A 188 22.37 6.24 -4.63
CA ALA A 188 23.12 7.23 -5.42
C ALA A 188 22.76 7.16 -6.91
N GLU A 189 22.63 5.95 -7.48
CA GLU A 189 22.17 5.76 -8.87
C GLU A 189 20.75 6.30 -9.08
N LEU A 190 19.83 6.04 -8.15
CA LEU A 190 18.46 6.59 -8.18
C LEU A 190 18.46 8.13 -8.13
N ARG A 191 19.30 8.74 -7.28
CA ARG A 191 19.49 10.20 -7.27
C ARG A 191 20.06 10.70 -8.59
N ALA A 192 21.02 9.99 -9.19
CA ALA A 192 21.59 10.34 -10.48
C ALA A 192 20.55 10.28 -11.61
N LEU A 193 19.58 9.36 -11.54
CA LEU A 193 18.42 9.29 -12.45
C LEU A 193 17.41 10.43 -12.23
N GLY A 194 17.48 11.16 -11.11
CA GLY A 194 16.66 12.33 -10.81
C GLY A 194 15.61 12.12 -9.71
N HIS A 195 15.64 11.00 -8.99
CA HIS A 195 14.76 10.80 -7.85
C HIS A 195 15.18 11.66 -6.65
N ALA A 196 14.22 12.27 -5.97
CA ALA A 196 14.44 12.86 -4.65
C ALA A 196 14.36 11.73 -3.61
N VAL A 197 15.47 11.02 -3.44
CA VAL A 197 15.56 9.86 -2.54
C VAL A 197 15.53 10.29 -1.08
N SER A 198 14.57 9.76 -0.31
CA SER A 198 14.43 9.97 1.13
C SER A 198 14.52 8.62 1.83
N GLU A 199 15.51 8.44 2.69
CA GLU A 199 15.55 7.27 3.57
C GLU A 199 14.48 7.42 4.67
N ILE A 200 13.65 6.40 4.86
CA ILE A 200 12.62 6.37 5.91
C ILE A 200 12.62 5.01 6.61
N GLY A 201 11.98 4.92 7.78
CA GLY A 201 11.98 3.68 8.56
C GLY A 201 11.30 2.48 7.89
N ALA A 202 10.23 2.69 7.12
CA ALA A 202 9.49 1.62 6.45
C ALA A 202 8.65 2.11 5.27
N CYS A 203 8.57 1.31 4.20
CA CYS A 203 7.69 1.51 3.05
C CYS A 203 6.59 0.43 3.05
N GLY A 204 5.47 0.73 3.72
CA GLY A 204 4.49 -0.27 4.15
C GLY A 204 4.94 -1.01 5.41
N ILE A 205 4.02 -1.35 6.30
CA ILE A 205 4.35 -1.98 7.59
C ILE A 205 3.33 -3.05 7.98
N GLY A 206 3.81 -4.15 8.54
CA GLY A 206 2.95 -5.21 9.05
C GLY A 206 2.40 -6.11 7.95
N ALA A 207 3.20 -6.33 6.90
CA ALA A 207 2.87 -7.32 5.90
C ALA A 207 2.74 -8.72 6.53
N VAL A 208 1.76 -9.49 6.05
CA VAL A 208 1.66 -10.92 6.34
C VAL A 208 1.52 -11.65 5.02
N VAL A 209 2.29 -12.71 4.86
CA VAL A 209 2.20 -13.62 3.72
C VAL A 209 1.92 -15.01 4.27
N THR A 210 0.95 -15.72 3.70
CA THR A 210 0.75 -17.15 3.97
C THR A 210 0.79 -17.90 2.66
N ARG A 211 1.43 -19.07 2.63
CA ARG A 211 1.60 -19.89 1.45
C ARG A 211 1.34 -21.35 1.76
N ARG A 212 0.54 -21.98 0.91
CA ARG A 212 0.41 -23.43 0.77
C ARG A 212 1.21 -23.87 -0.44
N ASP A 213 2.26 -24.65 -0.19
CA ASP A 213 3.07 -25.21 -1.26
C ASP A 213 2.22 -26.15 -2.14
N PRO A 214 2.19 -25.95 -3.48
CA PRO A 214 1.31 -26.72 -4.34
C PRO A 214 1.72 -28.19 -4.49
N GLU A 215 3.01 -28.52 -4.31
CA GLU A 215 3.53 -29.88 -4.46
C GLU A 215 3.39 -30.69 -3.17
N SER A 216 3.87 -30.14 -2.05
CA SER A 216 3.90 -30.82 -0.76
C SER A 216 2.66 -30.59 0.10
N GLY A 217 1.88 -29.53 -0.19
CA GLY A 217 0.79 -29.06 0.67
C GLY A 217 1.27 -28.37 1.95
N ALA A 218 2.58 -28.19 2.14
CA ALA A 218 3.15 -27.57 3.33
C ALA A 218 2.67 -26.12 3.49
N LEU A 219 2.30 -25.76 4.72
CA LEU A 219 1.90 -24.41 5.07
C LEU A 219 3.10 -23.62 5.60
N SER A 220 3.23 -22.39 5.16
CA SER A 220 4.27 -21.46 5.61
C SER A 220 3.70 -20.06 5.73
N ALA A 221 4.25 -19.26 6.63
CA ALA A 221 3.83 -17.88 6.84
C ALA A 221 5.03 -16.99 7.16
N GLY A 222 4.91 -15.72 6.79
CA GLY A 222 5.88 -14.68 7.09
C GLY A 222 5.17 -13.46 7.68
N ALA A 223 5.80 -12.85 8.68
CA ALA A 223 5.30 -11.67 9.37
C ALA A 223 6.36 -10.56 9.38
N ASP A 224 5.95 -9.36 8.98
CA ASP A 224 6.83 -8.20 8.86
C ASP A 224 7.34 -7.72 10.24
N PRO A 225 8.66 -7.69 10.46
CA PRO A 225 9.23 -7.34 11.75
C PRO A 225 9.20 -5.83 12.05
N ARG A 226 8.85 -4.98 11.09
CA ARG A 226 8.89 -3.50 11.24
C ARG A 226 7.86 -2.96 12.23
N ARG A 227 6.88 -3.78 12.62
CA ARG A 227 5.93 -3.50 13.71
C ARG A 227 5.53 -4.82 14.38
N PRO A 228 4.97 -4.82 15.61
CA PRO A 228 4.48 -6.03 16.26
C PRO A 228 3.47 -6.79 15.40
N THR A 229 3.95 -7.82 14.70
CA THR A 229 3.23 -8.66 13.75
C THR A 229 3.76 -10.08 13.93
N TYR A 230 2.89 -11.07 13.89
CA TYR A 230 3.25 -12.45 14.21
C TYR A 230 2.70 -13.42 13.18
N ALA A 231 3.49 -14.45 12.89
CA ALA A 231 3.07 -15.64 12.18
C ALA A 231 3.10 -16.81 13.17
N LEU A 232 2.03 -17.61 13.18
CA LEU A 232 1.86 -18.76 14.07
C LEU A 232 1.37 -19.96 13.25
N ALA A 233 1.77 -21.16 13.64
CA ALA A 233 1.33 -22.41 13.03
C ALA A 233 1.09 -23.46 14.13
N TRP A 234 0.19 -24.40 13.87
CA TRP A 234 -0.10 -25.55 14.73
C TRP A 234 -0.34 -26.81 13.89
#